data_AF-A0A916JM61-F1
#
_entry.id   AF-A0A916JM61-F1
#
_cell.length_a   1.000
_cell.length_b   1.000
_cell.length_c   1.000
_cell.angle_alpha   90.00
_cell.angle_beta   90.00
_cell.angle_gamma   90.00
#
_symmetry.space_group_name_H-M   'P 1'
#
loop_
_entity.id
_entity.type
_entity.pdbx_description
1 polymer ?
#
loop_
_entity_poly.entity_id
_entity_poly.type
_entity_poly.pdbx_seq_one_letter_code
_entity_poly.pdbx_strand_id
1 'polypeptide(L)' 'MSKKKKLKKEVKKAMKALEAEKKAVKKAKKAAKKLAKAAKNKKAKKKDVKKAMKVVKSKKSSVKKAVKRAAKAKKALKAA' A
#
# COMPACT_ATOMS: atom_id res chain seq x y z
N MET A 1 -1.65 2.96 -31.56
CA MET A 1 -1.71 1.89 -30.51
C MET A 1 -3.15 1.42 -30.33
N SER A 2 -3.44 0.12 -30.43
CA SER A 2 -4.79 -0.43 -30.27
C SER A 2 -5.36 -0.25 -28.85
N LYS A 3 -6.69 -0.14 -28.71
CA LYS A 3 -7.40 0.00 -27.42
C LYS A 3 -6.98 -1.08 -26.41
N LYS A 4 -6.89 -2.33 -26.87
CA LYS A 4 -6.42 -3.49 -26.08
C LYS A 4 -4.98 -3.34 -25.57
N LYS A 5 -4.06 -2.79 -26.39
CA LYS A 5 -2.67 -2.50 -25.96
C LYS A 5 -2.63 -1.42 -24.88
N LYS A 6 -3.50 -0.39 -24.94
CA LYS A 6 -3.61 0.64 -23.90
C LYS A 6 -4.09 0.04 -22.56
N LEU A 7 -5.16 -0.75 -22.58
CA LEU A 7 -5.70 -1.42 -21.39
C LEU A 7 -4.69 -2.37 -20.73
N LYS A 8 -3.91 -3.14 -21.50
CA LYS A 8 -2.82 -3.97 -20.96
C LYS A 8 -1.77 -3.13 -20.21
N LYS A 9 -1.40 -1.96 -20.74
CA LYS A 9 -0.46 -1.05 -20.08
C LYS A 9 -1.05 -0.50 -18.77
N GLU A 10 -2.32 -0.16 -18.74
CA GLU A 10 -3.01 0.33 -17.53
C GLU A 10 -3.09 -0.72 -16.44
N VAL A 11 -3.43 -1.97 -16.77
CA VAL A 11 -3.40 -3.09 -15.81
C VAL A 11 -2.00 -3.26 -15.24
N LYS A 12 -0.96 -3.24 -16.09
CA LYS A 12 0.43 -3.34 -15.63
C LYS A 12 0.82 -2.19 -14.68
N LYS A 13 0.43 -0.95 -15.00
CA LYS A 13 0.65 0.22 -14.13
C LYS A 13 -0.07 0.07 -12.79
N ALA A 14 -1.35 -0.33 -12.80
CA ALA A 14 -2.14 -0.50 -11.59
C ALA A 14 -1.59 -1.61 -10.68
N MET A 15 -1.14 -2.73 -11.25
CA MET A 15 -0.51 -3.81 -10.49
C MET A 15 0.83 -3.38 -9.88
N LYS A 16 1.69 -2.67 -10.63
CA LYS A 16 2.93 -2.11 -10.09
C LYS A 16 2.68 -1.14 -8.93
N ALA A 17 1.70 -0.25 -9.07
CA ALA A 17 1.32 0.70 -8.01
C ALA A 17 0.84 -0.04 -6.75
N LEU A 18 0.01 -1.09 -6.92
CA LEU A 18 -0.45 -1.92 -5.81
C LEU A 18 0.70 -2.62 -5.09
N GLU A 19 1.70 -3.12 -5.82
CA GLU A 19 2.86 -3.76 -5.22
C GLU A 19 3.73 -2.76 -4.43
N ALA A 20 3.93 -1.56 -4.97
CA ALA A 20 4.64 -0.48 -4.29
C ALA A 20 3.96 -0.08 -2.98
N GLU A 21 2.63 0.07 -2.99
CA GLU A 21 1.82 0.34 -1.80
C GLU A 21 1.93 -0.78 -0.75
N LYS A 22 1.88 -2.05 -1.18
CA LYS A 22 2.10 -3.20 -0.28
C LYS A 22 3.49 -3.16 0.36
N LYS A 23 4.53 -2.86 -0.42
CA LYS A 23 5.91 -2.69 0.10
C LYS A 23 5.98 -1.54 1.10
N ALA A 24 5.33 -0.42 0.83
CA ALA A 24 5.27 0.73 1.73
C ALA A 24 4.57 0.41 3.06
N VAL A 25 3.47 -0.35 3.04
CA VAL A 25 2.81 -0.84 4.26
C VAL A 25 3.72 -1.80 5.03
N LYS A 26 4.44 -2.71 4.35
CA LYS A 26 5.38 -3.64 5.00
C LYS A 26 6.50 -2.88 5.72
N LYS A 27 7.10 -1.88 5.06
CA LYS A 27 8.11 -1.00 5.67
C LYS A 27 7.56 -0.25 6.88
N ALA A 28 6.38 0.35 6.76
CA ALA A 28 5.75 1.07 7.87
C ALA A 28 5.41 0.15 9.05
N LYS A 29 4.92 -1.07 8.80
CA LYS A 29 4.68 -2.08 9.85
C LYS A 29 5.97 -2.45 10.58
N LYS A 30 7.07 -2.67 9.85
CA LYS A 30 8.38 -2.95 10.47
C LYS A 30 8.85 -1.80 11.36
N ALA A 31 8.73 -0.55 10.89
CA ALA A 31 9.09 0.63 11.66
C ALA A 31 8.23 0.77 12.93
N ALA A 32 6.90 0.62 12.81
CA ALA A 32 6.00 0.64 13.95
C ALA A 32 6.31 -0.47 14.97
N LYS A 33 6.68 -1.68 14.50
CA LYS A 33 7.11 -2.79 15.38
C LYS A 33 8.42 -2.48 16.11
N LYS A 34 9.41 -1.88 15.43
CA LYS A 34 10.66 -1.42 16.06
C LYS A 34 10.40 -0.37 17.14
N LEU A 35 9.57 0.64 16.84
CA LEU A 35 9.17 1.66 17.80
C LEU A 35 8.41 1.08 18.99
N ALA A 36 7.50 0.13 18.77
CA ALA A 36 6.79 -0.54 19.85
C ALA A 36 7.73 -1.31 20.79
N LYS A 37 8.74 -2.01 20.24
CA LYS A 37 9.79 -2.66 21.04
C LYS A 37 10.62 -1.64 21.82
N ALA A 38 11.04 -0.55 21.18
CA ALA A 38 11.78 0.53 21.85
C ALA A 38 10.96 1.18 22.98
N ALA A 39 9.66 1.37 22.78
CA ALA A 39 8.77 1.92 23.80
C ALA A 39 8.59 0.97 25.00
N LYS A 40 8.53 -0.35 24.78
CA LYS A 40 8.57 -1.33 25.87
C LYS A 40 9.86 -1.22 26.69
N ASN A 41 10.98 -0.94 26.02
CA ASN A 41 12.29 -0.76 26.67
C ASN A 41 12.51 0.67 27.20
N LYS A 42 11.46 1.50 27.30
CA LYS A 42 11.54 2.93 27.70
C LYS A 42 12.45 3.82 26.81
N LYS A 43 12.90 3.31 25.66
CA LYS A 43 13.76 4.01 24.67
C LYS A 43 12.96 4.82 23.63
N ALA A 44 11.63 4.79 23.68
CA ALA A 44 10.76 5.59 22.81
C ALA A 44 9.47 5.99 23.54
N LYS A 45 8.87 7.14 23.17
CA LYS A 45 7.65 7.62 23.82
C LYS A 45 6.42 6.92 23.22
N LYS A 46 5.41 6.62 24.04
CA LYS A 46 4.12 6.03 23.60
C LYS A 46 3.48 6.82 22.45
N LYS A 47 3.65 8.15 22.45
CA LYS A 47 3.17 9.05 21.38
C LYS A 47 3.76 8.73 20.00
N ASP A 48 5.02 8.29 19.93
CA ASP A 48 5.70 7.99 18.67
C ASP A 48 5.20 6.67 18.08
N VAL A 49 4.92 5.68 18.94
CA VAL A 49 4.25 4.44 18.55
C VAL A 49 2.85 4.72 17.99
N LYS A 50 2.08 5.60 18.67
CA LYS A 50 0.73 6.00 18.22
C LYS A 50 0.78 6.69 16.84
N LYS A 51 1.74 7.60 16.62
CA LYS A 51 1.97 8.24 15.31
C LYS A 51 2.34 7.19 14.24
N ALA A 52 3.26 6.28 14.52
CA ALA A 52 3.67 5.24 13.57
C ALA A 52 2.52 4.29 13.20
N MET A 53 1.67 3.91 14.17
CA MET A 53 0.48 3.12 13.90
C MET A 53 -0.54 3.86 13.02
N LYS A 54 -0.75 5.17 13.23
CA LYS A 54 -1.59 5.99 12.34
C LYS A 54 -1.07 5.98 10.90
N VAL A 55 0.24 6.10 10.70
CA VAL A 55 0.87 6.00 9.37
C VAL A 55 0.60 4.63 8.73
N VAL A 56 0.74 3.54 9.48
CA VAL A 56 0.41 2.19 8.98
C VAL A 56 -1.06 2.09 8.55
N LYS A 57 -1.98 2.64 9.34
CA LYS A 57 -3.43 2.63 9.03
C LYS A 57 -3.73 3.43 7.75
N SER A 58 -3.11 4.59 7.58
CA SER A 58 -3.23 5.40 6.37
C SER A 58 -2.75 4.63 5.14
N LYS A 59 -1.53 4.06 5.17
CA LYS A 59 -0.99 3.28 4.04
C LYS A 59 -1.80 2.03 3.72
N LYS A 60 -2.35 1.33 4.73
CA LYS A 60 -3.29 0.22 4.50
C LYS A 60 -4.54 0.67 3.72
N SER A 61 -5.01 1.88 3.96
CA SER A 61 -6.15 2.46 3.25
C SER A 61 -5.78 2.78 1.79
N SER A 62 -4.57 3.26 1.53
CA SER A 62 -4.03 3.44 0.17
C SER A 62 -3.95 2.11 -0.59
N VAL A 63 -3.46 1.04 0.05
CA VAL A 63 -3.48 -0.31 -0.54
C VAL A 63 -4.90 -0.72 -0.94
N LYS A 64 -5.91 -0.52 -0.08
CA LYS A 64 -7.32 -0.85 -0.42
C LYS A 64 -7.79 -0.09 -1.67
N LYS A 65 -7.46 1.20 -1.79
CA LYS A 65 -7.77 2.01 -2.99
C LYS A 65 -7.04 1.48 -4.23
N ALA A 66 -5.77 1.12 -4.11
CA ALA A 66 -4.99 0.53 -5.20
C ALA A 66 -5.54 -0.83 -5.66
N VAL A 67 -5.99 -1.67 -4.73
CA VAL A 67 -6.67 -2.95 -5.04
C VAL A 67 -7.91 -2.70 -5.88
N LYS A 68 -8.77 -1.77 -5.48
CA LYS A 68 -9.97 -1.41 -6.25
C LYS A 68 -9.63 -0.92 -7.66
N ARG A 69 -8.59 -0.08 -7.81
CA ARG A 69 -8.13 0.39 -9.13
C ARG A 69 -7.62 -0.74 -10.01
N ALA A 70 -6.78 -1.63 -9.47
CA ALA A 70 -6.26 -2.77 -10.21
C ALA A 70 -7.39 -3.73 -10.66
N ALA A 71 -8.38 -3.96 -9.80
CA ALA A 71 -9.55 -4.76 -10.14
C ALA A 71 -10.38 -4.14 -11.28
N LYS A 72 -10.64 -2.82 -11.22
CA LYS A 72 -11.34 -2.09 -12.31
C LYS A 72 -10.59 -2.19 -13.64
N ALA A 73 -9.28 -1.94 -13.64
CA ALA A 73 -8.46 -2.04 -14.84
C ALA A 73 -8.49 -3.47 -15.43
N LYS A 74 -8.40 -4.50 -14.58
CA LYS A 74 -8.48 -5.90 -15.01
C LYS A 74 -9.85 -6.25 -15.58
N LYS A 75 -10.93 -5.73 -15.00
CA LYS A 75 -12.31 -5.90 -15.52
C LYS A 75 -12.46 -5.24 -16.89
N ALA A 76 -11.98 -4.01 -17.05
CA ALA A 76 -12.02 -3.28 -18.32
C ALA A 76 -11.25 -4.00 -19.44
N LEU A 77 -10.06 -4.55 -19.13
CA LEU A 77 -9.30 -5.35 -20.10
C LEU A 77 -10.00 -6.66 -20.50
N LYS A 78 -10.73 -7.30 -19.58
CA LYS A 78 -11.48 -8.53 -19.88
C LYS A 78 -12.70 -8.27 -20.77
N ALA A 79 -13.29 -7.08 -20.67
CA ALA A 79 -14.46 -6.69 -21.44
C ALA A 79 -14.13 -6.10 -22.83
N ALA A 80 -12.86 -6.15 -23.26
CA ALA A 80 -12.34 -5.50 -24.48
C ALA A 80 -11.52 -6.45 -25.35
#